data_AF-A0A6L3EL82-F1
#
_entry.id   AF-A0A6L3EL82-F1
#
_cell.length_a   1.000
_cell.length_b   1.000
_cell.length_c   1.000
_cell.angle_alpha   90.00
_cell.angle_beta   90.00
_cell.angle_gamma   90.00
#
_symmetry.space_group_name_H-M   'P 1'
#
loop_
_entity.id
_entity.type
_entity.pdbx_description
1 polymer ?
#
loop_
_entity_poly.entity_id
_entity_poly.type
_entity_poly.pdbx_seq_one_letter_code
_entity_poly.pdbx_strand_id
1 'polypeptide(L)'
;MTMTTKPTKLTPTQEAILKAAAKRPDGDIEPLPANVTPGVRQRVVDGMLSRALVTRFPGGIHRISHHGYESIGMTPPTAADTALDAALAKTRTGTKQETLLKLLSRPQGATIDELAEALNWQKHTVRGTMSHTLKKRLGLTITSEKGADGVRRYRFV
;
A
#
# COMPACT_ATOMS: atom_id res chain seq x y z
N MET A 1 -15.50 -19.27 26.10
CA MET A 1 -16.57 -18.82 25.16
C MET A 1 -15.91 -18.46 23.84
N THR A 2 -15.77 -19.42 22.93
CA THR A 2 -15.30 -19.19 21.56
C THR A 2 -16.46 -18.63 20.75
N MET A 3 -16.42 -17.35 20.40
CA MET A 3 -17.40 -16.77 19.48
C MET A 3 -17.05 -17.24 18.06
N THR A 4 -17.73 -18.29 17.61
CA THR A 4 -17.76 -18.72 16.20
C THR A 4 -18.55 -17.69 15.40
N THR A 5 -17.87 -16.78 14.70
CA THR A 5 -18.49 -15.90 13.72
C THR A 5 -18.66 -16.64 12.39
N LYS A 6 -19.90 -16.75 11.94
CA LYS A 6 -20.31 -17.35 10.66
C LYS A 6 -19.77 -16.47 9.51
N PRO A 7 -19.08 -17.00 8.48
CA PRO A 7 -18.61 -16.18 7.37
C PRO A 7 -19.82 -15.68 6.57
N THR A 8 -20.09 -14.38 6.63
CA THR A 8 -21.13 -13.74 5.83
C THR A 8 -20.71 -13.80 4.36
N LYS A 9 -21.22 -14.79 3.61
CA LYS A 9 -20.86 -15.03 2.21
C LYS A 9 -20.99 -13.72 1.41
N LEU A 10 -19.89 -13.28 0.81
CA LEU A 10 -19.91 -12.14 -0.12
C LEU A 10 -20.75 -12.52 -1.34
N THR A 11 -21.50 -11.57 -1.90
CA THR A 11 -22.11 -11.81 -3.22
C THR A 11 -21.01 -11.79 -4.30
N PRO A 12 -21.17 -12.51 -5.43
CA PRO A 12 -20.16 -12.53 -6.49
C PRO A 12 -19.81 -11.12 -7.00
N THR A 13 -20.80 -10.23 -7.03
CA THR A 13 -20.61 -8.81 -7.39
C THR A 13 -19.76 -8.07 -6.36
N GLN A 14 -20.02 -8.25 -5.05
CA GLN A 14 -19.22 -7.62 -3.99
C GLN A 14 -17.77 -8.13 -4.01
N GLU A 15 -17.58 -9.44 -4.18
CA GLU A 15 -16.26 -10.04 -4.28
C GLU A 15 -15.49 -9.50 -5.49
N ALA A 16 -16.13 -9.39 -6.65
CA ALA A 16 -15.52 -8.82 -7.85
C ALA A 16 -15.11 -7.35 -7.65
N ILE A 17 -15.95 -6.55 -6.99
CA ILE A 17 -15.65 -5.15 -6.65
C ILE A 17 -14.45 -5.06 -5.71
N LEU A 18 -14.44 -5.85 -4.63
CA LEU A 18 -13.35 -5.83 -3.64
C LEU A 18 -12.03 -6.30 -4.27
N LYS A 19 -12.04 -7.35 -5.09
CA LYS A 19 -10.85 -7.82 -5.83
C LYS A 19 -10.33 -6.79 -6.84
N ALA A 20 -11.22 -6.04 -7.49
CA ALA A 20 -10.82 -4.96 -8.38
C ALA A 20 -10.23 -3.78 -7.60
N ALA A 21 -10.84 -3.40 -6.48
CA ALA A 21 -10.40 -2.31 -5.61
C ALA A 21 -9.03 -2.61 -4.98
N ALA A 22 -8.81 -3.84 -4.52
CA ALA A 22 -7.57 -4.28 -3.89
C ALA A 22 -6.34 -4.23 -4.82
N LYS A 23 -6.54 -4.28 -6.14
CA LYS A 23 -5.46 -4.14 -7.13
C LYS A 23 -5.09 -2.68 -7.41
N ARG A 24 -5.87 -1.72 -6.89
CA ARG A 24 -5.64 -0.29 -7.12
C ARG A 24 -4.83 0.27 -5.95
N PRO A 25 -3.83 1.13 -6.21
CA PRO A 25 -2.97 1.70 -5.17
C PRO A 25 -3.76 2.55 -4.16
N ASP A 26 -4.84 3.19 -4.60
CA ASP A 26 -5.71 4.02 -3.76
C ASP A 26 -6.81 3.22 -3.04
N GLY A 27 -6.98 1.92 -3.36
CA GLY A 27 -8.05 1.07 -2.83
C GLY A 27 -9.46 1.52 -3.23
N ASP A 28 -9.61 2.38 -4.23
CA ASP A 28 -10.91 2.88 -4.69
C ASP A 28 -11.73 1.75 -5.32
N ILE A 29 -13.01 1.65 -4.96
CA ILE A 29 -13.91 0.69 -5.59
C ILE A 29 -14.31 1.10 -7.02
N GLU A 30 -14.07 2.35 -7.41
CA GLU A 30 -14.39 2.87 -8.74
C GLU A 30 -13.23 2.78 -9.76
N PRO A 31 -13.53 2.49 -11.04
CA PRO A 31 -14.85 2.18 -11.59
C PRO A 31 -15.37 0.81 -11.17
N LEU A 32 -16.70 0.72 -11.01
CA LEU A 32 -17.38 -0.55 -10.76
C LEU A 32 -17.37 -1.42 -12.03
N PRO A 33 -17.39 -2.76 -11.89
CA PRO A 33 -17.38 -3.66 -13.03
C PRO A 33 -18.67 -3.51 -13.87
N ALA A 34 -18.58 -3.80 -15.17
CA ALA A 34 -19.65 -3.53 -16.16
C ALA A 34 -20.98 -4.24 -15.87
N ASN A 35 -20.98 -5.26 -15.02
CA ASN A 35 -22.18 -5.95 -14.54
C ASN A 35 -22.97 -5.15 -13.48
N VAL A 36 -22.47 -4.00 -13.04
CA VAL A 36 -23.16 -3.11 -12.09
C VAL A 36 -23.71 -1.90 -12.85
N THR A 37 -25.02 -1.88 -13.05
CA THR A 37 -25.70 -0.74 -13.67
C THR A 37 -25.80 0.45 -12.69
N PRO A 38 -25.94 1.69 -13.20
CA PRO A 38 -26.04 2.89 -12.36
C PRO A 38 -27.14 2.82 -11.29
N GLY A 39 -28.27 2.16 -11.57
CA GLY A 39 -29.36 1.97 -10.61
C GLY A 39 -29.07 0.94 -9.52
N VAL A 40 -28.21 -0.05 -9.78
CA VAL A 40 -27.81 -1.08 -8.81
C VAL A 40 -26.61 -0.62 -7.98
N ARG A 41 -25.80 0.29 -8.50
CA ARG A 41 -24.60 0.86 -7.85
C ARG A 41 -24.86 1.27 -6.41
N GLN A 42 -25.84 2.14 -6.16
CA GLN A 42 -26.05 2.67 -4.80
C GLN A 42 -26.39 1.57 -3.81
N ARG A 43 -27.30 0.63 -4.17
CA ARG A 43 -27.66 -0.50 -3.29
C ARG A 43 -26.47 -1.40 -2.97
N VAL A 44 -25.58 -1.62 -3.93
CA VAL A 44 -24.37 -2.42 -3.72
C VAL A 44 -23.40 -1.70 -2.79
N VAL A 45 -23.16 -0.41 -3.01
CA VAL A 45 -22.28 0.41 -2.16
C VAL A 45 -22.84 0.54 -0.74
N ASP A 46 -24.13 0.82 -0.59
CA ASP A 46 -24.80 0.88 0.72
C ASP A 46 -24.73 -0.46 1.46
N GLY A 47 -24.93 -1.57 0.74
CA GLY A 47 -24.77 -2.91 1.30
C GLY A 47 -23.33 -3.23 1.71
N MET A 48 -22.33 -2.70 0.98
CA MET A 48 -20.92 -2.85 1.35
C MET A 48 -20.53 -1.95 2.53
N LEU A 49 -21.09 -0.74 2.63
CA LEU A 49 -20.92 0.17 3.76
C LEU A 49 -21.54 -0.43 5.03
N SER A 50 -22.77 -0.95 4.95
CA SER A 50 -23.47 -1.58 6.07
C SER A 50 -22.72 -2.80 6.63
N ARG A 51 -22.00 -3.54 5.77
CA ARG A 51 -21.16 -4.68 6.15
C ARG A 51 -19.73 -4.30 6.51
N ALA A 52 -19.43 -3.01 6.60
CA ALA A 52 -18.09 -2.47 6.84
C ALA A 52 -17.03 -3.07 5.90
N LEU A 53 -17.38 -3.34 4.63
CA LEU A 53 -16.45 -3.83 3.62
C LEU A 53 -15.71 -2.68 2.94
N VAL A 54 -16.34 -1.50 2.89
CA VAL A 54 -15.80 -0.26 2.33
C VAL A 54 -15.98 0.89 3.31
N THR A 55 -15.14 1.91 3.20
CA THR A 55 -15.19 3.15 3.97
C THR A 55 -15.42 4.32 3.01
N ARG A 56 -16.35 5.21 3.38
CA ARG A 56 -16.59 6.46 2.65
C ARG A 56 -15.58 7.53 3.08
N PHE A 57 -14.95 8.16 2.10
CA PHE A 57 -14.05 9.29 2.27
C PHE A 57 -14.69 10.60 1.78
N PRO A 58 -14.18 11.76 2.21
CA PRO A 58 -14.60 13.06 1.67
C PRO A 58 -14.49 13.10 0.14
N GLY A 59 -15.41 13.79 -0.53
CA GLY A 59 -15.48 13.85 -1.99
C GLY A 59 -16.25 12.70 -2.65
N GLY A 60 -16.93 11.85 -1.86
CA GLY A 60 -17.76 10.76 -2.40
C GLY A 60 -16.96 9.53 -2.85
N ILE A 61 -15.67 9.47 -2.50
CA ILE A 61 -14.78 8.36 -2.79
C ILE A 61 -15.05 7.22 -1.81
N HIS A 62 -15.11 5.99 -2.30
CA HIS A 62 -15.32 4.80 -1.48
C HIS A 62 -14.11 3.89 -1.63
N ARG A 63 -13.44 3.57 -0.51
CA ARG A 63 -12.27 2.70 -0.53
C ARG A 63 -12.53 1.41 0.22
N ILE A 64 -11.89 0.33 -0.20
CA ILE A 64 -11.91 -0.94 0.52
C ILE A 64 -11.38 -0.74 1.95
N SER A 65 -12.09 -1.28 2.93
CA SER A 65 -11.71 -1.25 4.34
C SER A 65 -10.83 -2.45 4.70
N HIS A 66 -10.21 -2.44 5.90
CA HIS A 66 -9.48 -3.58 6.43
C HIS A 66 -10.30 -4.88 6.37
N HIS A 67 -11.54 -4.86 6.88
CA HIS A 67 -12.44 -6.01 6.89
C HIS A 67 -12.85 -6.44 5.47
N GLY A 68 -12.88 -5.51 4.51
CA GLY A 68 -13.05 -5.81 3.08
C GLY A 68 -11.91 -6.64 2.51
N TYR A 69 -10.66 -6.31 2.85
CA TYR A 69 -9.48 -7.09 2.46
C TYR A 69 -9.50 -8.49 3.08
N GLU A 70 -9.78 -8.61 4.38
CA GLU A 70 -9.89 -9.90 5.07
C GLU A 70 -10.96 -10.80 4.44
N SER A 71 -12.10 -10.20 4.05
CA SER A 71 -13.22 -10.94 3.44
C SER A 71 -12.88 -11.53 2.06
N ILE A 72 -11.86 -11.02 1.36
CA ILE A 72 -11.34 -11.58 0.10
C ILE A 72 -10.03 -12.38 0.30
N GLY A 73 -9.61 -12.61 1.54
CA GLY A 73 -8.37 -13.32 1.87
C GLY A 73 -7.10 -12.54 1.51
N MET A 74 -7.18 -11.22 1.41
CA MET A 74 -6.04 -10.34 1.19
C MET A 74 -5.70 -9.60 2.48
N THR A 75 -4.43 -9.24 2.65
CA THR A 75 -4.02 -8.30 3.69
C THR A 75 -4.11 -6.88 3.14
N PRO A 76 -4.68 -5.92 3.90
CA PRO A 76 -4.67 -4.53 3.47
C PRO A 76 -3.22 -4.07 3.25
N PRO A 77 -2.93 -3.29 2.19
CA PRO A 77 -1.63 -2.66 2.03
C PRO A 77 -1.40 -1.76 3.25
N THR A 78 -0.23 -1.88 3.86
CA THR A 78 0.13 -1.05 5.01
C THR A 78 0.28 0.40 4.54
N ALA A 79 0.16 1.37 5.44
CA ALA A 79 0.43 2.78 5.09
C ALA A 79 1.82 2.96 4.44
N ALA A 80 2.80 2.16 4.85
CA ALA A 80 4.11 2.07 4.24
C ALA A 80 4.07 1.58 2.77
N ASP A 81 3.27 0.55 2.47
CA ASP A 81 3.11 0.00 1.12
C ASP A 81 2.43 1.01 0.19
N THR A 82 1.35 1.67 0.64
CA THR A 82 0.67 2.71 -0.16
C THR A 82 1.56 3.92 -0.40
N ALA A 83 2.31 4.37 0.62
CA ALA A 83 3.22 5.49 0.47
C ALA A 83 4.37 5.15 -0.50
N LEU A 84 4.86 3.91 -0.45
CA LEU A 84 5.85 3.40 -1.39
C LEU A 84 5.31 3.33 -2.81
N ASP A 85 4.10 2.78 -3.02
CA ASP A 85 3.50 2.65 -4.34
C ASP A 85 3.24 4.04 -4.97
N ALA A 86 2.75 4.99 -4.17
CA ALA A 86 2.60 6.38 -4.58
C ALA A 86 3.96 7.05 -4.90
N ALA A 87 5.02 6.72 -4.14
CA ALA A 87 6.37 7.19 -4.40
C ALA A 87 6.98 6.58 -5.67
N LEU A 88 6.70 5.30 -5.94
CA LEU A 88 7.09 4.61 -7.16
C LEU A 88 6.33 5.18 -8.37
N ALA A 89 5.03 5.45 -8.25
CA ALA A 89 4.24 6.08 -9.30
C ALA A 89 4.73 7.50 -9.65
N LYS A 90 5.24 8.26 -8.66
CA LYS A 90 5.86 9.58 -8.89
C LYS A 90 7.30 9.51 -9.40
N THR A 91 7.97 8.37 -9.28
CA THR A 91 9.36 8.21 -9.71
C THR A 91 9.37 7.61 -11.11
N ARG A 92 10.05 8.24 -12.08
CA ARG A 92 10.19 7.65 -13.42
C ARG A 92 10.82 6.25 -13.29
N THR A 93 10.18 5.28 -13.93
CA THR A 93 10.64 3.89 -14.04
C THR A 93 12.04 3.85 -14.66
N GLY A 94 12.92 3.00 -14.12
CA GLY A 94 14.30 2.82 -14.58
C GLY A 94 15.33 3.77 -13.94
N THR A 95 14.96 4.57 -12.94
CA THR A 95 15.90 5.47 -12.28
C THR A 95 16.57 4.82 -11.07
N LYS A 96 17.80 5.25 -10.75
CA LYS A 96 18.51 4.84 -9.51
C LYS A 96 17.69 5.11 -8.23
N GLN A 97 16.74 6.05 -8.29
CA GLN A 97 15.79 6.33 -7.19
C GLN A 97 14.78 5.19 -7.00
N GLU A 98 14.31 4.56 -8.08
CA GLU A 98 13.44 3.38 -8.00
C GLU A 98 14.16 2.20 -7.35
N THR A 99 15.41 1.95 -7.73
CA THR A 99 16.23 0.89 -7.14
C THR A 99 16.46 1.15 -5.64
N LEU A 100 16.72 2.40 -5.24
CA LEU A 100 16.82 2.79 -3.82
C LEU A 100 15.53 2.50 -3.04
N LEU A 101 14.38 2.88 -3.61
CA LEU A 101 13.05 2.63 -3.02
C LEU A 101 12.81 1.11 -2.85
N LYS A 102 13.07 0.32 -3.89
CA LYS A 102 12.92 -1.16 -3.84
C LYS A 102 13.80 -1.81 -2.79
N LEU A 103 15.05 -1.34 -2.62
CA LEU A 103 15.97 -1.89 -1.62
C LEU A 103 15.52 -1.57 -0.19
N LEU A 104 15.07 -0.34 0.06
CA LEU A 104 14.59 0.10 1.38
C LEU A 104 13.22 -0.47 1.76
N SER A 105 12.41 -0.85 0.76
CA SER A 105 11.11 -1.51 0.94
C SER A 105 11.21 -2.93 1.47
N ARG A 106 12.40 -3.55 1.41
CA ARG A 106 12.58 -4.92 1.89
C ARG A 106 12.24 -4.99 3.39
N PRO A 107 11.63 -6.09 3.87
CA PRO A 107 11.28 -6.24 5.28
C PRO A 107 12.50 -6.14 6.22
N GLN A 108 13.66 -6.59 5.75
CA GLN A 108 14.96 -6.45 6.44
C GLN A 108 15.59 -5.06 6.32
N GLY A 109 15.04 -4.18 5.48
CA GLY A 109 15.63 -2.90 5.08
C GLY A 109 16.87 -3.07 4.18
N ALA A 110 17.62 -1.98 4.02
CA ALA A 110 18.91 -2.00 3.32
C ALA A 110 19.97 -1.21 4.10
N THR A 111 21.22 -1.60 3.93
CA THR A 111 22.37 -0.89 4.54
C THR A 111 22.90 0.18 3.61
N ILE A 112 23.56 1.21 4.14
CA ILE A 112 24.14 2.27 3.28
C ILE A 112 25.19 1.72 2.33
N ASP A 113 25.97 0.72 2.75
CA ASP A 113 26.97 0.05 1.92
C ASP A 113 26.31 -0.72 0.77
N GLU A 114 25.28 -1.51 1.05
CA GLU A 114 24.50 -2.23 0.02
C GLU A 114 23.84 -1.26 -0.98
N LEU A 115 23.29 -0.15 -0.49
CA LEU A 115 22.70 0.89 -1.34
C LEU A 115 23.75 1.60 -2.20
N ALA A 116 24.93 1.87 -1.64
CA ALA A 116 26.03 2.51 -2.33
C ALA A 116 26.54 1.61 -3.48
N GLU A 117 26.72 0.32 -3.23
CA GLU A 117 27.16 -0.66 -4.23
C GLU A 117 26.11 -0.84 -5.33
N ALA A 118 24.84 -1.08 -4.97
CA ALA A 118 23.79 -1.34 -5.95
C ALA A 118 23.49 -0.15 -6.87
N LEU A 119 23.71 1.09 -6.39
CA LEU A 119 23.43 2.32 -7.14
C LEU A 119 24.69 2.94 -7.76
N ASN A 120 25.86 2.38 -7.43
CA ASN A 120 27.17 2.96 -7.70
C ASN A 120 27.24 4.43 -7.25
N TRP A 121 26.80 4.67 -6.00
CA TRP A 121 26.75 5.98 -5.36
C TRP A 121 27.65 6.02 -4.13
N GLN A 122 28.16 7.21 -3.81
CA GLN A 122 28.88 7.43 -2.57
C GLN A 122 27.91 7.38 -1.37
N LYS A 123 28.40 6.93 -0.21
CA LYS A 123 27.59 6.81 1.03
C LYS A 123 26.89 8.10 1.41
N HIS A 124 27.53 9.25 1.22
CA HIS A 124 26.95 10.56 1.53
C HIS A 124 25.86 10.97 0.52
N THR A 125 25.97 10.54 -0.74
CA THR A 125 24.92 10.75 -1.76
C THR A 125 23.67 9.97 -1.39
N VAL A 126 23.82 8.70 -0.99
CA VAL A 126 22.70 7.87 -0.51
C VAL A 126 21.98 8.56 0.66
N ARG A 127 22.73 9.00 1.69
CA ARG A 127 22.16 9.72 2.84
C ARG A 127 21.45 11.01 2.45
N GLY A 128 22.01 11.76 1.51
CA GLY A 128 21.43 12.99 0.96
C GLY A 128 20.10 12.72 0.25
N THR A 129 20.06 11.71 -0.63
CA THR A 129 18.84 11.31 -1.34
C THR A 129 17.77 10.78 -0.37
N MET A 130 18.14 10.00 0.64
CA MET A 130 17.18 9.54 1.65
C MET A 130 16.55 10.70 2.44
N SER A 131 17.37 11.65 2.88
CA SER A 131 16.90 12.77 3.71
C SER A 131 16.13 13.82 2.91
N HIS A 132 16.53 14.07 1.66
CA HIS A 132 15.92 15.10 0.82
C HIS A 132 14.82 14.53 -0.09
N THR A 133 15.11 13.51 -0.89
CA THR A 133 14.15 12.96 -1.84
C THR A 133 13.10 12.10 -1.18
N LEU A 134 13.50 11.13 -0.35
CA LEU A 134 12.53 10.21 0.26
C LEU A 134 11.71 10.93 1.35
N LYS A 135 12.39 11.58 2.30
CA LYS A 135 11.71 12.24 3.43
C LYS A 135 11.02 13.56 3.06
N LYS A 136 11.72 14.52 2.42
CA LYS A 136 11.13 15.84 2.11
C LYS A 136 10.25 15.85 0.86
N ARG A 137 10.67 15.21 -0.24
CA ARG A 137 9.95 15.29 -1.53
C ARG A 137 8.83 14.26 -1.65
N LEU A 138 9.04 13.04 -1.12
CA LEU A 138 8.07 11.94 -1.20
C LEU A 138 7.29 11.73 0.11
N GLY A 139 7.69 12.36 1.21
CA GLY A 139 7.00 12.24 2.51
C GLY A 139 7.16 10.87 3.18
N LEU A 140 8.16 10.08 2.78
CA LEU A 140 8.38 8.74 3.30
C LEU A 140 9.08 8.78 4.66
N THR A 141 8.57 8.02 5.62
CA THR A 141 9.20 7.87 6.93
C THR A 141 10.18 6.71 6.89
N ILE A 142 11.43 6.97 7.27
CA ILE A 142 12.50 5.97 7.29
C ILE A 142 12.95 5.76 8.72
N THR A 143 12.92 4.51 9.17
CA THR A 143 13.45 4.08 10.46
C THR A 143 14.82 3.41 10.26
N SER A 144 15.73 3.60 11.21
CA SER A 144 17.02 2.91 11.25
C SER A 144 17.04 1.92 12.41
N GLU A 145 17.42 0.68 12.12
CA GLU A 145 17.60 -0.38 13.10
C GLU A 145 19.06 -0.84 13.10
N LYS A 146 19.67 -1.00 14.28
CA LYS A 146 21.01 -1.57 14.39
C LYS A 146 20.86 -3.09 14.48
N GLY A 147 21.30 -3.79 13.44
CA GLY A 147 21.25 -5.26 13.43
C GLY A 147 22.26 -5.89 14.39
N ALA A 148 22.07 -7.18 14.65
CA ALA A 148 22.96 -7.99 15.51
C ALA A 148 24.43 -7.94 15.07
N ASP A 149 24.68 -7.79 13.76
CA ASP A 149 26.01 -7.68 13.15
C ASP A 149 26.67 -6.30 13.36
N GLY A 150 26.02 -5.38 14.07
CA GLY A 150 26.48 -4.01 14.28
C GLY A 150 26.18 -3.04 13.12
N VAL A 151 25.67 -3.54 12.00
CA VAL A 151 25.36 -2.76 10.80
C VAL A 151 23.97 -2.09 10.92
N ARG A 152 23.89 -0.82 10.53
CA ARG A 152 22.62 -0.06 10.51
C ARG A 152 21.85 -0.35 9.22
N ARG A 153 20.62 -0.83 9.36
CA ARG A 153 19.67 -1.10 8.28
C ARG A 153 18.56 -0.05 8.32
N TYR A 154 18.15 0.42 7.15
CA TYR A 154 17.12 1.44 6.99
C TYR A 154 15.91 0.82 6.30
N ARG A 155 14.70 1.09 6.81
CA ARG A 155 13.43 0.61 6.22
C ARG A 155 12.34 1.67 6.30
N PHE A 156 11.32 1.56 5.45
CA PHE A 156 10.10 2.36 5.57
C PHE A 156 9.24 1.90 6.75
N VAL A 157 8.46 2.82 7.32
CA VAL A 157 7.46 2.57 8.37
C VAL A 157 6.13 3.23 8.04
#